data_AF-U3R6R0-F1
#
_entry.id   AF-U3R6R0-F1
#
_cell.length_a   1.000
_cell.length_b   1.000
_cell.length_c   1.000
_cell.angle_alpha   90.00
_cell.angle_beta   90.00
_cell.angle_gamma   90.00
#
_symmetry.space_group_name_H-M   'P 1'
#
loop_
_entity.id
_entity.type
_entity.pdbx_description
1 polymer ?
#
loop_
_entity_poly.entity_id
_entity_poly.type
_entity_poly.pdbx_seq_one_letter_code
_entity_poly.pdbx_strand_id
1 'polypeptide(L)' 'MNLPSIFVPLVGLVFPAIAMASLFLHVQYNKIV' A
#
# COMPACT_ATOMS: atom_id res chain seq x y z
N MET A 1 -17.26 17.21 10.95
CA MET A 1 -16.91 16.00 10.17
C MET A 1 -15.43 15.73 10.40
N ASN A 2 -15.05 14.61 11.04
CA ASN A 2 -13.67 14.37 11.46
C ASN A 2 -12.86 13.73 10.31
N LEU A 3 -12.46 14.57 9.37
CA LEU A 3 -11.61 14.21 8.23
C LEU A 3 -10.36 13.38 8.60
N PRO A 4 -9.62 13.70 9.69
CA PRO A 4 -8.40 12.97 10.05
C PRO A 4 -8.64 11.49 10.35
N SER A 5 -9.80 11.15 10.91
CA SER A 5 -10.12 9.77 11.32
C SER A 5 -10.22 8.78 10.16
N ILE A 6 -10.49 9.28 8.94
CA ILE A 6 -10.60 8.48 7.72
C ILE A 6 -9.23 8.41 7.02
N PHE A 7 -8.52 9.54 6.95
CA PHE A 7 -7.23 9.62 6.28
C PHE A 7 -6.12 8.92 7.06
N VAL A 8 -6.10 8.99 8.40
CA VAL A 8 -5.04 8.37 9.21
C VAL A 8 -4.96 6.84 8.99
N PRO A 9 -6.04 6.06 9.05
CA PRO A 9 -6.00 4.64 8.71
C PRO A 9 -5.74 4.38 7.22
N LEU A 10 -6.26 5.23 6.34
CA LEU A 10 -6.10 5.06 4.89
C LEU A 10 -4.63 5.22 4.47
N VAL A 11 -3.91 6.23 4.98
CA VAL A 11 -2.49 6.46 4.66
C VAL A 11 -1.54 5.64 5.53
N GLY A 12 -1.96 5.27 6.75
CA GLY A 12 -1.12 4.54 7.71
C GLY A 12 -1.20 3.02 7.59
N LEU A 13 -2.31 2.47 7.05
CA LEU A 13 -2.54 1.03 6.98
C LEU A 13 -2.87 0.58 5.56
N VAL A 14 -3.90 1.16 4.94
CA VAL A 14 -4.43 0.67 3.65
C VAL A 14 -3.47 0.96 2.50
N PHE A 15 -3.02 2.21 2.36
CA PHE A 15 -2.08 2.61 1.32
C PHE A 15 -0.73 1.88 1.43
N PRO A 16 -0.11 1.74 2.63
CA PRO A 16 1.11 0.95 2.79
C PRO A 16 0.91 -0.53 2.46
N ALA A 17 -0.21 -1.14 2.88
CA ALA A 17 -0.49 -2.55 2.58
C ALA A 17 -0.59 -2.80 1.06
N ILE A 18 -1.28 -1.91 0.33
CA ILE A 18 -1.39 -1.97 -1.13
C ILE A 18 -0.04 -1.74 -1.80
N ALA A 19 0.71 -0.72 -1.37
CA ALA A 19 2.03 -0.41 -1.92
C ALA A 19 3.00 -1.58 -1.73
N MET A 20 3.05 -2.19 -0.53
CA MET A 20 3.91 -3.34 -0.26
C MET A 20 3.54 -4.54 -1.13
N ALA A 21 2.25 -4.86 -1.26
CA ALA A 21 1.81 -5.97 -2.10
C ALA A 21 2.10 -5.73 -3.59
N SER A 22 1.83 -4.51 -4.08
CA SER A 22 2.08 -4.13 -5.48
C SER A 22 3.58 -4.15 -5.80
N LEU A 23 4.41 -3.55 -4.93
CA LEU A 23 5.86 -3.54 -5.10
C LEU A 23 6.46 -4.95 -4.98
N PHE A 24 5.94 -5.79 -4.09
CA PHE A 24 6.35 -7.18 -3.97
C PHE A 24 6.11 -7.94 -5.29
N LEU A 25 4.89 -7.85 -5.84
CA LEU A 25 4.58 -8.50 -7.12
C LEU A 25 5.41 -7.94 -8.28
N HIS A 26 5.63 -6.62 -8.32
CA HIS A 26 6.46 -5.98 -9.33
C HIS A 26 7.92 -6.47 -9.31
N VAL A 27 8.52 -6.55 -8.11
CA VAL A 27 9.90 -7.05 -7.93
C VAL A 27 10.00 -8.54 -8.26
N GLN A 28 9.01 -9.33 -7.87
CA GLN A 28 8.98 -10.77 -8.20
C GLN A 28 8.87 -10.97 -9.72
N TYR A 29 8.04 -10.20 -10.42
CA TYR A 29 7.88 -10.30 -11.87
C TYR A 29 9.18 -9.98 -12.64
N ASN A 30 9.96 -8.99 -12.20
CA ASN A 30 11.23 -8.62 -12.83
C ASN A 30 12.40 -9.56 -12.49
N LYS A 31 12.23 -10.50 -11.55
CA LYS A 31 13.25 -11.49 -11.18
C LYS A 31 13.01 -12.88 -11.78
N ILE A 32 11.86 -13.11 -12.41
CA ILE A 32 11.47 -14.40 -13.00
C ILE A 32 11.88 -14.50 -14.50
N VAL A 33 12.58 -13.49 -15.04
CA VAL A 33 13.32 -13.54 -16.31
C VAL A 33 14.83 -13.47 -16.09
#